data_AF-A0A947Z7W7-F1
#
_entry.id   AF-A0A947Z7W7-F1
#
_cell.length_a   1.000
_cell.length_b   1.000
_cell.length_c   1.000
_cell.angle_alpha   90.00
_cell.angle_beta   90.00
_cell.angle_gamma   90.00
#
_symmetry.space_group_name_H-M   'P 1'
#
loop_
_entity.id
_entity.type
_entity.pdbx_description
1 polymer ?
#
loop_
_entity_poly.entity_id
_entity_poly.type
_entity_poly.pdbx_seq_one_letter_code
_entity_poly.pdbx_strand_id
1 'polypeptide(L)'
;MTLRIALFTMILALLPACDDDSGTGNNTNNVNNTNNVNNTNNTNNVNNTNNVNNTNNVNNTNNVNNINNITFETTIEVGPGLALTDPCEVNWESLTPSTLVLIHYRAEPYRCKFALATAGTAEAPLVVRGVPAPSGDLPVITGEDALTPLALDYWNEVRSVVKVGGVSHSSDFPSYISIENLEIRSARPAYDFTDDSGSAQTFVENAAAIHVEEGDHITVRGCTLTDSGNGFFAGSASSYLLLEGNYIHGNGIEGSIYEHNNYTESDHITFQYNHFGPLRDGCPGNNLKDRSKGTVIRFNWIEAGNRTIDLVDSDYEDFYNDPAYAQTHVYGNILIKHDVEENGQVLHYGGDSGDFTRYRKGTLWFYNNTVISYRSGNTTLLGISSGDESAVCFNNVIYATAGGTYMAISGGEGIIALENNWLPTGWREVHGSNNGTITPLDNIEETDPGFTDFSGGDYTLGGTSDAIDGGRALEAALASYPLSRQYLIHQSSEPRPVAGANDPGAFEHP
;
A
#
# COMPACT_ATOMS: atom_id res chain seq x y z
N MET A 1 -72.07 8.34 8.57
CA MET A 1 -72.55 8.29 9.96
C MET A 1 -71.31 8.34 10.83
N THR A 2 -71.05 9.52 11.43
CA THR A 2 -70.19 9.83 12.61
C THR A 2 -68.73 9.34 12.67
N LEU A 3 -67.72 10.08 13.14
CA LEU A 3 -67.54 11.48 13.51
C LEU A 3 -66.04 11.68 13.85
N ARG A 4 -65.50 12.82 13.38
CA ARG A 4 -64.36 13.67 13.82
C ARG A 4 -63.57 13.30 15.09
N ILE A 5 -62.29 13.69 15.10
CA ILE A 5 -61.75 14.75 15.99
C ILE A 5 -60.47 15.36 15.37
N ALA A 6 -60.37 16.68 15.46
CA ALA A 6 -59.29 17.54 14.97
C ALA A 6 -58.58 18.23 16.15
N LEU A 7 -57.25 18.33 16.02
CA LEU A 7 -56.33 19.47 16.25
C LEU A 7 -56.49 20.49 17.41
N PHE A 8 -55.31 20.87 17.90
CA PHE A 8 -54.85 22.12 18.56
C PHE A 8 -55.15 22.38 20.05
N THR A 9 -54.10 22.57 20.86
CA THR A 9 -53.69 23.90 21.36
C THR A 9 -52.35 23.88 22.12
N MET A 10 -51.58 24.95 21.94
CA MET A 10 -50.31 25.34 22.60
C MET A 10 -50.60 26.59 23.46
N ILE A 11 -49.71 26.93 24.44
CA ILE A 11 -49.61 28.12 25.35
C ILE A 11 -49.69 27.69 26.83
N LEU A 12 -48.87 28.10 27.81
CA LEU A 12 -47.64 28.90 27.94
C LEU A 12 -47.19 28.87 29.43
N ALA A 13 -45.87 28.91 29.67
CA ALA A 13 -45.11 29.45 30.83
C ALA A 13 -45.44 29.11 32.30
N LEU A 14 -44.40 28.73 33.07
CA LEU A 14 -43.98 29.37 34.34
C LEU A 14 -42.66 28.76 34.88
N LEU A 15 -41.61 29.58 34.93
CA LEU A 15 -40.53 29.59 35.95
C LEU A 15 -40.70 30.94 36.67
N PRO A 16 -40.42 31.09 37.99
CA PRO A 16 -39.05 30.99 38.53
C PRO A 16 -38.93 30.46 39.98
N ALA A 17 -37.72 30.04 40.37
CA ALA A 17 -37.26 30.15 41.75
C ALA A 17 -35.73 30.28 41.77
N CYS A 18 -35.26 31.41 42.31
CA CYS A 18 -33.88 31.68 42.70
C CYS A 18 -33.57 31.08 44.07
N ASP A 19 -32.32 30.60 44.20
CA ASP A 19 -31.34 30.79 45.29
C ASP A 19 -31.79 30.81 46.77
N ASP A 20 -31.21 29.92 47.59
CA ASP A 20 -30.26 30.28 48.67
C ASP A 20 -29.85 29.05 49.51
N ASP A 21 -28.57 28.69 49.33
CA ASP A 21 -27.50 28.39 50.30
C ASP A 21 -27.59 27.36 51.47
N SER A 22 -26.41 26.74 51.66
CA SER A 22 -25.82 26.12 52.87
C SER A 22 -26.15 24.66 53.26
N GLY A 23 -25.11 23.81 53.28
CA GLY A 23 -25.00 22.69 54.24
C GLY A 23 -24.59 21.32 53.70
N THR A 24 -23.28 21.13 53.48
CA THR A 24 -22.49 19.88 53.69
C THR A 24 -23.12 18.51 53.35
N GLY A 25 -22.72 17.95 52.21
CA GLY A 25 -22.81 16.52 51.91
C GLY A 25 -21.75 16.12 50.88
N ASN A 26 -20.67 15.49 51.33
CA ASN A 26 -19.65 14.88 50.47
C ASN A 26 -20.31 13.84 49.56
N ASN A 27 -20.26 14.02 48.24
CA ASN A 27 -20.41 12.91 47.31
C ASN A 27 -19.37 12.99 46.19
N THR A 28 -18.24 12.33 46.48
CA THR A 28 -17.23 11.92 45.52
C THR A 28 -17.88 11.01 44.48
N ASN A 29 -18.08 11.48 43.25
CA ASN A 29 -18.37 10.57 42.14
C ASN A 29 -17.74 11.06 40.84
N ASN A 30 -16.42 10.96 40.77
CA ASN A 30 -15.71 10.73 39.52
C ASN A 30 -14.66 9.64 39.77
N VAL A 31 -15.14 8.39 39.84
CA VAL A 31 -14.30 7.20 39.76
C VAL A 31 -15.00 6.21 38.84
N ASN A 32 -14.70 6.29 37.56
CA ASN A 32 -14.72 5.09 36.72
C ASN A 32 -13.62 5.19 35.66
N ASN A 33 -12.37 5.18 36.14
CA ASN A 33 -11.23 4.74 35.36
C ASN A 33 -10.39 3.76 36.20
N THR A 34 -11.03 2.65 36.58
CA THR A 34 -10.34 1.51 37.20
C THR A 34 -10.83 0.24 36.53
N ASN A 35 -10.37 0.02 35.30
CA ASN A 35 -10.31 -1.32 34.71
C ASN A 35 -9.19 -1.40 33.66
N ASN A 36 -7.95 -1.17 34.12
CA ASN A 36 -6.76 -1.60 33.39
C ASN A 36 -5.64 -2.01 34.35
N VAL A 37 -5.94 -2.93 35.28
CA VAL A 37 -4.94 -3.53 36.18
C VAL A 37 -5.09 -5.04 36.21
N ASN A 38 -5.08 -5.67 35.03
CA ASN A 38 -5.00 -7.13 34.93
C ASN A 38 -4.16 -7.62 33.74
N ASN A 39 -3.08 -6.91 33.40
CA ASN A 39 -2.06 -7.43 32.48
C ASN A 39 -0.63 -7.37 33.05
N THR A 40 -0.48 -7.51 34.37
CA THR A 40 0.85 -7.50 35.04
C THR A 40 1.29 -8.90 35.47
N ASN A 41 0.85 -9.96 34.77
CA ASN A 41 1.21 -11.36 35.10
C ASN A 41 1.78 -12.14 33.91
N ASN A 42 2.57 -11.50 33.05
CA ASN A 42 3.52 -12.22 32.20
C ASN A 42 4.93 -11.63 32.29
N THR A 43 5.51 -11.73 33.49
CA THR A 43 6.87 -11.25 33.83
C THR A 43 7.99 -12.10 33.20
N ASN A 44 7.70 -12.98 32.24
CA ASN A 44 8.69 -13.81 31.55
C ASN A 44 9.13 -13.29 30.16
N ASN A 45 8.64 -12.13 29.70
CA ASN A 45 9.03 -11.57 28.40
C ASN A 45 9.85 -10.25 28.49
N VAL A 46 10.38 -9.90 29.67
CA VAL A 46 11.12 -8.64 29.89
C VAL A 46 12.60 -8.74 29.45
N ASN A 47 13.07 -9.89 28.98
CA ASN A 47 14.45 -10.07 28.51
C ASN A 47 14.65 -9.85 27.01
N ASN A 48 13.62 -9.47 26.24
CA ASN A 48 13.74 -9.22 24.81
C ASN A 48 13.57 -7.74 24.38
N THR A 49 13.54 -6.81 25.35
CA THR A 49 13.33 -5.36 25.09
C THR A 49 14.62 -4.60 24.77
N ASN A 50 15.77 -5.27 24.70
CA ASN A 50 17.06 -4.64 24.36
C ASN A 50 17.46 -4.77 22.88
N ASN A 51 16.55 -5.21 22.00
CA ASN A 51 16.76 -5.12 20.55
C ASN A 51 15.98 -3.93 19.99
N VAL A 52 16.69 -2.87 19.63
CA VAL A 52 16.14 -1.59 19.13
C VAL A 52 15.26 -1.78 17.87
N ASN A 53 15.37 -2.93 17.20
CA ASN A 53 14.54 -3.32 16.06
C ASN A 53 13.11 -3.79 16.41
N ASN A 54 12.76 -4.02 17.68
CA ASN A 54 11.41 -4.47 18.06
C ASN A 54 10.42 -3.32 18.38
N THR A 55 10.89 -2.09 18.53
CA THR A 55 10.01 -0.92 18.68
C THR A 55 9.18 -0.67 17.41
N ASN A 56 9.66 -1.12 16.24
CA ASN A 56 8.94 -1.05 14.97
C ASN A 56 7.65 -1.90 14.95
N ASN A 57 7.54 -2.93 15.79
CA ASN A 57 6.31 -3.73 15.87
C ASN A 57 5.30 -3.16 16.90
N VAL A 58 5.77 -2.37 17.87
CA VAL A 58 4.93 -1.75 18.91
C VAL A 58 4.24 -0.47 18.41
N ASN A 59 4.86 0.26 17.48
CA ASN A 59 4.27 1.47 16.87
C ASN A 59 3.11 1.18 15.87
N ASN A 60 2.81 -0.09 15.60
CA ASN A 60 1.67 -0.51 14.78
C ASN A 60 0.35 -0.68 15.56
N THR A 61 0.26 -0.11 16.77
CA THR A 61 -0.89 -0.23 17.68
C THR A 61 -2.18 0.44 17.18
N ASN A 62 -2.13 1.18 16.07
CA ASN A 62 -3.29 1.86 15.47
C ASN A 62 -3.76 1.26 14.14
N ASN A 63 -3.21 0.12 13.69
CA ASN A 63 -3.76 -0.60 12.54
C ASN A 63 -4.75 -1.67 13.05
N VAL A 64 -5.93 -1.74 12.42
CA VAL A 64 -7.08 -2.57 12.85
C VAL A 64 -6.79 -4.09 12.78
N ASN A 65 -5.62 -4.46 12.23
CA ASN A 65 -5.13 -5.84 12.11
C ASN A 65 -4.00 -6.12 13.10
N ASN A 66 -4.12 -5.70 14.37
CA ASN A 66 -3.06 -5.90 15.37
C ASN A 66 -2.95 -7.37 15.82
N ILE A 67 -2.35 -8.18 14.95
CA ILE A 67 -2.05 -9.61 15.17
C ILE A 67 -1.15 -9.82 16.40
N ASN A 68 -0.44 -8.78 16.87
CA ASN A 68 0.45 -8.88 18.03
C ASN A 68 -0.28 -9.16 19.36
N ASN A 69 -1.61 -9.04 19.39
CA ASN A 69 -2.45 -9.39 20.54
C ASN A 69 -3.22 -10.72 20.37
N ILE A 70 -3.00 -11.45 19.27
CA ILE A 70 -3.62 -12.75 19.05
C ILE A 70 -2.77 -13.82 19.74
N THR A 71 -3.41 -14.64 20.57
CA THR A 71 -2.80 -15.88 21.06
C THR A 71 -3.15 -16.98 20.06
N PHE A 72 -2.12 -17.50 19.38
CA PHE A 72 -2.31 -18.59 18.42
C PHE A 72 -2.49 -19.92 19.13
N GLU A 73 -3.41 -20.75 18.62
CA GLU A 73 -3.60 -22.12 19.12
C GLU A 73 -2.42 -23.01 18.74
N THR A 74 -1.86 -22.77 17.55
CA THR A 74 -0.72 -23.52 17.03
C THR A 74 0.43 -22.57 16.71
N THR A 75 1.64 -22.91 17.16
CA THR A 75 2.89 -22.24 16.74
C THR A 75 3.85 -23.29 16.19
N ILE A 76 4.35 -23.05 14.98
CA ILE A 76 5.31 -23.89 14.28
C ILE A 76 6.58 -23.06 14.12
N GLU A 77 7.70 -23.53 14.66
CA GLU A 77 9.00 -22.87 14.49
C GLU A 77 9.89 -23.67 13.53
N VAL A 78 10.51 -22.96 12.59
CA VAL A 78 11.35 -23.51 11.54
C VAL A 78 12.71 -22.82 11.57
N GLY A 79 13.79 -23.59 11.63
CA GLY A 79 15.14 -23.06 11.46
C GLY A 79 16.24 -23.84 12.21
N PRO A 80 17.48 -23.33 12.22
CA PRO A 80 18.63 -24.06 12.74
C PRO A 80 18.46 -24.49 14.21
N GLY A 81 18.57 -25.79 14.47
CA GLY A 81 18.49 -26.35 15.83
C GLY A 81 17.06 -26.57 16.36
N LEU A 82 16.03 -26.29 15.55
CA LEU A 82 14.63 -26.57 15.87
C LEU A 82 14.20 -27.94 15.33
N ALA A 83 12.98 -28.36 15.68
CA ALA A 83 12.42 -29.65 15.24
C ALA A 83 12.19 -29.69 13.72
N LEU A 84 11.74 -28.58 13.15
CA LEU A 84 11.73 -28.33 11.72
C LEU A 84 12.90 -27.38 11.42
N THR A 85 13.78 -27.78 10.53
CA THR A 85 14.98 -27.04 10.16
C THR A 85 14.86 -26.32 8.82
N ASP A 86 13.86 -26.71 8.02
CA ASP A 86 13.58 -26.14 6.71
C ASP A 86 12.06 -25.98 6.48
N PRO A 87 11.59 -24.88 5.84
CA PRO A 87 10.18 -24.67 5.53
C PRO A 87 9.55 -25.82 4.75
N CYS A 88 10.34 -26.60 4.02
CA CYS A 88 9.83 -27.77 3.28
C CYS A 88 9.45 -28.96 4.17
N GLU A 89 9.76 -28.89 5.47
CA GLU A 89 9.33 -29.87 6.47
C GLU A 89 8.00 -29.49 7.14
N VAL A 90 7.48 -28.28 6.86
CA VAL A 90 6.16 -27.85 7.32
C VAL A 90 5.09 -28.55 6.47
N ASN A 91 4.07 -29.09 7.13
CA ASN A 91 2.87 -29.63 6.49
C ASN A 91 1.94 -28.45 6.13
N TRP A 92 2.26 -27.76 5.03
CA TRP A 92 1.54 -26.58 4.54
C TRP A 92 0.10 -26.90 4.17
N GLU A 93 -0.14 -28.09 3.63
CA GLU A 93 -1.45 -28.59 3.17
C GLU A 93 -2.45 -28.86 4.30
N SER A 94 -1.97 -28.90 5.56
CA SER A 94 -2.81 -29.17 6.74
C SER A 94 -2.87 -28.00 7.73
N LEU A 95 -2.40 -26.80 7.35
CA LEU A 95 -2.44 -25.64 8.24
C LEU A 95 -3.89 -25.19 8.49
N THR A 96 -4.24 -25.07 9.77
CA THR A 96 -5.56 -24.62 10.23
C THR A 96 -5.53 -23.14 10.64
N PRO A 97 -6.70 -22.48 10.77
CA PRO A 97 -6.81 -21.16 11.39
C PRO A 97 -6.17 -21.12 12.78
N SER A 98 -5.84 -19.91 13.26
CA SER A 98 -5.11 -19.68 14.52
C SER A 98 -3.73 -20.37 14.56
N THR A 99 -3.03 -20.33 13.43
CA THR A 99 -1.65 -20.86 13.31
C THR A 99 -0.65 -19.74 13.04
N LEU A 100 0.46 -19.76 13.78
CA LEU A 100 1.64 -18.92 13.56
C LEU A 100 2.81 -19.81 13.13
N VAL A 101 3.32 -19.59 11.92
CA VAL A 101 4.56 -20.21 11.42
C VAL A 101 5.69 -19.18 11.53
N LEU A 102 6.70 -19.47 12.36
CA LEU A 102 7.90 -18.66 12.54
C LEU A 102 9.07 -19.28 11.78
N ILE A 103 9.58 -18.56 10.79
CA ILE A 103 10.75 -18.97 10.01
C ILE A 103 11.96 -18.18 10.52
N HIS A 104 12.88 -18.84 11.19
CA HIS A 104 14.05 -18.19 11.78
C HIS A 104 15.14 -17.92 10.74
N TYR A 105 15.79 -16.77 10.88
CA TYR A 105 16.92 -16.42 10.04
C TYR A 105 18.00 -17.51 10.08
N ARG A 106 18.57 -17.78 8.90
CA ARG A 106 19.86 -18.44 8.73
C ARG A 106 20.59 -17.77 7.57
N ALA A 107 21.91 -17.89 7.54
CA ALA A 107 22.74 -17.24 6.52
C ALA A 107 22.45 -17.75 5.10
N GLU A 108 22.22 -19.06 4.96
CA GLU A 108 21.89 -19.68 3.67
C GLU A 108 20.38 -19.60 3.39
N PRO A 109 19.95 -19.16 2.20
CA PRO A 109 18.53 -19.13 1.85
C PRO A 109 17.81 -20.47 2.04
N TYR A 110 16.51 -20.41 2.34
CA TYR A 110 15.62 -21.56 2.30
C TYR A 110 15.20 -21.82 0.85
N ARG A 111 15.55 -23.00 0.33
CA ARG A 111 15.23 -23.45 -1.03
C ARG A 111 13.92 -24.23 -1.00
N CYS A 112 12.87 -23.55 -0.57
CA CYS A 112 11.55 -24.14 -0.42
C CYS A 112 10.49 -23.17 -0.90
N LYS A 113 9.58 -23.65 -1.74
CA LYS A 113 8.41 -22.89 -2.18
C LYS A 113 7.14 -23.56 -1.69
N PHE A 114 6.12 -22.76 -1.44
CA PHE A 114 4.89 -23.24 -0.82
C PHE A 114 3.67 -22.38 -1.17
N ALA A 115 2.49 -22.97 -0.94
CA ALA A 115 1.19 -22.38 -1.19
C ALA A 115 0.37 -22.38 0.11
N LEU A 116 -0.41 -21.33 0.31
CA LEU A 116 -1.23 -21.11 1.50
C LEU A 116 -2.70 -21.08 1.08
N ALA A 117 -3.54 -21.85 1.76
CA ALA A 117 -4.97 -21.95 1.43
C ALA A 117 -5.91 -21.96 2.65
N THR A 118 -5.40 -21.59 3.83
CA THR A 118 -6.20 -21.57 5.06
C THR A 118 -7.31 -20.52 4.98
N ALA A 119 -8.54 -20.92 5.29
CA ALA A 119 -9.67 -20.01 5.49
C ALA A 119 -9.74 -19.56 6.96
N GLY A 120 -9.02 -18.49 7.29
CA GLY A 120 -8.97 -17.91 8.65
C GLY A 120 -10.08 -16.91 8.94
N THR A 121 -9.99 -16.29 10.12
CA THR A 121 -10.79 -15.10 10.49
C THR A 121 -9.89 -14.02 11.08
N ALA A 122 -10.41 -12.82 11.30
CA ALA A 122 -9.67 -11.73 11.94
C ALA A 122 -9.10 -12.14 13.33
N GLU A 123 -9.85 -12.93 14.09
CA GLU A 123 -9.45 -13.42 15.42
C GLU A 123 -8.62 -14.71 15.39
N ALA A 124 -8.69 -15.47 14.29
CA ALA A 124 -7.98 -16.74 14.10
C ALA A 124 -7.29 -16.80 12.73
N PRO A 125 -6.34 -15.90 12.43
CA PRO A 125 -5.67 -15.86 11.13
C PRO A 125 -4.64 -17.00 10.98
N LEU A 126 -4.17 -17.19 9.75
CA LEU A 126 -2.89 -17.83 9.49
C LEU A 126 -1.81 -16.75 9.33
N VAL A 127 -0.70 -16.89 10.03
CA VAL A 127 0.44 -15.97 9.90
C VAL A 127 1.72 -16.73 9.64
N VAL A 128 2.39 -16.40 8.54
CA VAL A 128 3.74 -16.86 8.21
C VAL A 128 4.69 -15.68 8.37
N ARG A 129 5.59 -15.76 9.35
CA ARG A 129 6.44 -14.65 9.76
C ARG A 129 7.90 -15.05 9.82
N GLY A 130 8.74 -14.26 9.16
CA GLY A 130 10.18 -14.34 9.36
C GLY A 130 10.61 -13.76 10.71
N VAL A 131 11.54 -14.44 11.38
CA VAL A 131 12.23 -13.96 12.58
C VAL A 131 13.61 -13.46 12.15
N PRO A 132 13.82 -12.14 12.08
CA PRO A 132 15.08 -11.58 11.62
C PRO A 132 16.27 -11.96 12.52
N ALA A 133 17.47 -11.90 11.96
CA ALA A 133 18.69 -11.89 12.75
C ALA A 133 18.74 -10.70 13.72
N PRO A 134 19.58 -10.72 14.76
CA PRO A 134 19.84 -9.53 15.57
C PRO A 134 20.30 -8.30 14.77
N SER A 135 20.96 -8.52 13.62
CA SER A 135 21.37 -7.47 12.66
C SER A 135 20.19 -6.84 11.89
N GLY A 136 19.02 -7.47 11.89
CA GLY A 136 17.85 -7.08 11.10
C GLY A 136 17.69 -7.85 9.79
N ASP A 137 18.64 -8.73 9.42
CA ASP A 137 18.55 -9.52 8.19
C ASP A 137 17.34 -10.46 8.23
N LEU A 138 16.52 -10.43 7.18
CA LEU A 138 15.33 -11.26 7.06
C LEU A 138 15.71 -12.70 6.66
N PRO A 139 14.95 -13.72 7.10
CA PRO A 139 15.03 -15.05 6.49
C PRO A 139 14.67 -14.96 5.00
N VAL A 140 15.48 -15.60 4.16
CA VAL A 140 15.31 -15.59 2.70
C VAL A 140 14.63 -16.87 2.24
N ILE A 141 13.52 -16.74 1.52
CA ILE A 141 12.88 -17.81 0.74
C ILE A 141 13.24 -17.60 -0.73
N THR A 142 13.98 -18.51 -1.34
CA THR A 142 14.42 -18.38 -2.74
C THR A 142 13.76 -19.42 -3.64
N GLY A 143 13.42 -18.99 -4.86
CA GLY A 143 13.03 -19.88 -5.96
C GLY A 143 14.21 -20.61 -6.60
N GLU A 144 15.45 -20.18 -6.39
CA GLU A 144 16.63 -20.86 -6.96
C GLU A 144 16.77 -22.27 -6.37
N ASP A 145 16.77 -23.28 -7.23
CA ASP A 145 16.86 -24.70 -6.85
C ASP A 145 15.84 -25.09 -5.76
N ALA A 146 14.68 -24.42 -5.75
CA ALA A 146 13.67 -24.62 -4.73
C ALA A 146 13.01 -26.00 -4.85
N LEU A 147 12.54 -26.51 -3.71
CA LEU A 147 11.69 -27.69 -3.66
C LEU A 147 10.26 -27.29 -3.33
N THR A 148 9.29 -27.89 -4.02
CA THR A 148 7.92 -27.99 -3.54
C THR A 148 7.76 -29.29 -2.74
N PRO A 149 7.21 -29.27 -1.51
CA PRO A 149 6.88 -30.49 -0.78
C PRO A 149 5.93 -31.40 -1.57
N LEU A 150 6.24 -32.69 -1.70
CA LEU A 150 5.45 -33.64 -2.53
C LEU A 150 3.98 -33.81 -2.12
N ALA A 151 3.64 -33.47 -0.88
CA ALA A 151 2.26 -33.53 -0.38
C ALA A 151 1.45 -32.26 -0.69
N LEU A 152 2.13 -31.17 -1.07
CA LEU A 152 1.52 -29.88 -1.33
C LEU A 152 1.11 -29.78 -2.81
N ASP A 153 -0.07 -30.30 -3.11
CA ASP A 153 -0.65 -30.27 -4.47
C ASP A 153 -1.34 -28.91 -4.74
N TYR A 154 -0.78 -28.16 -5.69
CA TYR A 154 -1.32 -26.89 -6.20
C TYR A 154 -0.92 -26.67 -7.67
N TRP A 155 -1.70 -25.84 -8.38
CA TRP A 155 -1.50 -25.62 -9.81
C TRP A 155 -0.81 -24.28 -10.11
N ASN A 156 -0.28 -24.17 -11.33
CA ASN A 156 0.56 -23.05 -11.78
C ASN A 156 1.80 -22.83 -10.89
N GLU A 157 2.45 -23.92 -10.48
CA GLU A 157 3.68 -23.85 -9.68
C GLU A 157 4.75 -22.94 -10.29
N VAL A 158 4.87 -22.92 -11.62
CA VAL A 158 5.85 -22.10 -12.35
C VAL A 158 5.68 -20.58 -12.18
N ARG A 159 4.62 -20.11 -11.49
CA ARG A 159 4.28 -18.69 -11.36
C ARG A 159 4.64 -18.06 -10.02
N SER A 160 5.16 -18.79 -9.02
CA SER A 160 5.51 -18.15 -7.74
C SER A 160 6.45 -18.92 -6.83
N VAL A 161 7.14 -18.20 -5.94
CA VAL A 161 7.85 -18.80 -4.78
C VAL A 161 6.88 -19.01 -3.63
N VAL A 162 6.08 -18.01 -3.30
CA VAL A 162 4.99 -18.13 -2.30
C VAL A 162 3.66 -17.84 -2.98
N LYS A 163 2.72 -18.79 -2.86
CA LYS A 163 1.37 -18.66 -3.43
C LYS A 163 0.32 -18.53 -2.34
N VAL A 164 -0.73 -17.76 -2.58
CA VAL A 164 -1.99 -17.81 -1.84
C VAL A 164 -3.09 -18.26 -2.79
N GLY A 165 -3.82 -19.31 -2.40
CA GLY A 165 -4.88 -19.93 -3.20
C GLY A 165 -4.38 -20.82 -4.34
N GLY A 166 -5.32 -21.34 -5.13
CA GLY A 166 -5.02 -22.22 -6.28
C GLY A 166 -4.42 -23.56 -5.90
N VAL A 167 -4.88 -24.13 -4.78
CA VAL A 167 -4.49 -25.47 -4.31
C VAL A 167 -5.48 -26.54 -4.78
N SER A 168 -5.03 -27.78 -4.97
CA SER A 168 -5.89 -28.88 -5.41
C SER A 168 -6.45 -29.71 -4.25
N HIS A 169 -5.81 -29.63 -3.07
CA HIS A 169 -6.15 -30.44 -1.90
C HIS A 169 -7.28 -29.84 -1.03
N SER A 170 -7.72 -28.61 -1.32
CA SER A 170 -8.80 -27.93 -0.60
C SER A 170 -9.73 -27.18 -1.58
N SER A 171 -10.98 -26.99 -1.16
CA SER A 171 -11.94 -26.09 -1.83
C SER A 171 -12.24 -24.84 -0.98
N ASP A 172 -11.53 -24.66 0.13
CA ASP A 172 -11.69 -23.50 1.00
C ASP A 172 -11.18 -22.24 0.29
N PHE A 173 -11.88 -21.12 0.52
CA PHE A 173 -11.45 -19.83 -0.01
C PHE A 173 -10.43 -19.21 0.96
N PRO A 174 -9.15 -19.01 0.55
CA PRO A 174 -8.10 -18.52 1.43
C PRO A 174 -8.50 -17.17 2.02
N SER A 175 -8.37 -17.01 3.33
CA SER A 175 -8.76 -15.75 3.97
C SER A 175 -8.01 -15.47 5.28
N TYR A 176 -7.83 -14.19 5.58
CA TYR A 176 -7.10 -13.72 6.78
C TYR A 176 -5.72 -14.37 6.91
N ILE A 177 -4.94 -14.29 5.84
CA ILE A 177 -3.56 -14.80 5.78
C ILE A 177 -2.60 -13.60 5.81
N SER A 178 -1.57 -13.66 6.65
CA SER A 178 -0.49 -12.68 6.66
C SER A 178 0.86 -13.32 6.34
N ILE A 179 1.59 -12.71 5.42
CA ILE A 179 2.98 -13.04 5.08
C ILE A 179 3.84 -11.86 5.54
N GLU A 180 4.74 -12.10 6.50
CA GLU A 180 5.43 -11.03 7.22
C GLU A 180 6.94 -11.23 7.32
N ASN A 181 7.71 -10.15 7.18
CA ASN A 181 9.15 -10.10 7.53
C ASN A 181 10.02 -11.16 6.83
N LEU A 182 9.76 -11.45 5.56
CA LEU A 182 10.56 -12.35 4.74
C LEU A 182 11.19 -11.60 3.57
N GLU A 183 12.39 -12.02 3.17
CA GLU A 183 12.88 -11.74 1.82
C GLU A 183 12.44 -12.90 0.92
N ILE A 184 11.78 -12.60 -0.19
CA ILE A 184 11.32 -13.59 -1.15
C ILE A 184 11.81 -13.20 -2.54
N ARG A 185 12.52 -14.12 -3.21
CA ARG A 185 13.22 -13.80 -4.46
C ARG A 185 13.39 -14.96 -5.43
N SER A 186 13.85 -14.64 -6.63
CA SER A 186 14.28 -15.61 -7.65
C SER A 186 13.13 -16.37 -8.32
N ALA A 187 12.00 -15.70 -8.58
CA ALA A 187 10.89 -16.24 -9.40
C ALA A 187 10.89 -15.62 -10.81
N ARG A 188 11.76 -16.12 -11.69
CA ARG A 188 11.84 -15.73 -13.11
C ARG A 188 12.66 -16.74 -13.93
N PRO A 189 12.63 -16.70 -15.27
CA PRO A 189 13.50 -17.52 -16.10
C PRO A 189 14.98 -17.38 -15.72
N ALA A 190 15.73 -18.45 -16.00
CA ALA A 190 17.07 -18.79 -15.48
C ALA A 190 17.12 -19.38 -14.05
N TYR A 191 15.99 -19.41 -13.33
CA TYR A 191 15.85 -20.17 -12.09
C TYR A 191 14.98 -21.41 -12.29
N ASP A 192 15.45 -22.54 -11.77
CA ASP A 192 14.78 -23.84 -11.81
C ASP A 192 14.32 -24.23 -10.40
N PHE A 193 13.30 -25.10 -10.34
CA PHE A 193 12.79 -25.69 -9.10
C PHE A 193 12.35 -27.14 -9.35
N THR A 194 12.10 -27.90 -8.28
CA THR A 194 11.47 -29.22 -8.35
C THR A 194 10.03 -29.11 -7.86
N ASP A 195 9.07 -29.49 -8.70
CA ASP A 195 7.64 -29.43 -8.41
C ASP A 195 7.15 -30.54 -7.45
N ASP A 196 5.86 -30.50 -7.08
CA ASP A 196 5.21 -31.46 -6.19
C ASP A 196 5.21 -32.92 -6.71
N SER A 197 5.46 -33.10 -8.01
CA SER A 197 5.60 -34.40 -8.66
C SER A 197 7.04 -34.93 -8.64
N GLY A 198 7.99 -34.14 -8.13
CA GLY A 198 9.41 -34.44 -8.15
C GLY A 198 10.08 -34.16 -9.50
N SER A 199 9.43 -33.38 -10.38
CA SER A 199 9.94 -33.04 -11.70
C SER A 199 10.62 -31.68 -11.70
N ALA A 200 11.71 -31.55 -12.45
CA ALA A 200 12.38 -30.27 -12.64
C ALA A 200 11.53 -29.35 -13.55
N GLN A 201 11.37 -28.10 -13.12
CA GLN A 201 10.64 -27.04 -13.80
C GLN A 201 11.47 -25.76 -13.84
N THR A 202 11.10 -24.84 -14.72
CA THR A 202 11.69 -23.49 -14.81
C THR A 202 10.59 -22.46 -14.58
N PHE A 203 10.89 -21.37 -13.86
CA PHE A 203 9.95 -20.26 -13.70
C PHE A 203 9.67 -19.56 -15.03
N VAL A 204 8.42 -19.16 -15.23
CA VAL A 204 8.00 -18.36 -16.40
C VAL A 204 8.25 -16.87 -16.18
N GLU A 205 8.25 -16.08 -17.25
CA GLU A 205 8.52 -14.62 -17.23
C GLU A 205 7.64 -13.89 -16.23
N ASN A 206 6.33 -14.16 -16.22
CA ASN A 206 5.37 -13.50 -15.34
C ASN A 206 5.23 -14.12 -13.94
N ALA A 207 6.21 -14.92 -13.49
CA ALA A 207 6.26 -15.46 -12.14
C ALA A 207 6.51 -14.34 -11.10
N ALA A 208 6.07 -14.55 -9.86
CA ALA A 208 6.18 -13.56 -8.81
C ALA A 208 6.85 -14.07 -7.52
N ALA A 209 7.48 -13.18 -6.74
CA ALA A 209 7.95 -13.56 -5.41
C ALA A 209 6.77 -14.00 -4.54
N ILE A 210 5.70 -13.20 -4.49
CA ILE A 210 4.40 -13.57 -3.93
C ILE A 210 3.33 -13.45 -5.00
N HIS A 211 2.51 -14.49 -5.14
CA HIS A 211 1.33 -14.52 -6.01
C HIS A 211 0.07 -14.83 -5.20
N VAL A 212 -0.86 -13.88 -5.14
CA VAL A 212 -2.23 -14.12 -4.65
C VAL A 212 -3.11 -14.44 -5.85
N GLU A 213 -3.37 -15.72 -6.06
CA GLU A 213 -4.25 -16.18 -7.15
C GLU A 213 -5.72 -15.88 -6.81
N GLU A 214 -6.09 -16.17 -5.56
CA GLU A 214 -7.40 -15.92 -4.97
C GLU A 214 -7.25 -15.74 -3.46
N GLY A 215 -8.15 -14.98 -2.85
CA GLY A 215 -8.23 -14.87 -1.38
C GLY A 215 -8.76 -13.54 -0.87
N ASP A 216 -9.26 -13.55 0.37
CA ASP A 216 -9.90 -12.41 1.02
C ASP A 216 -9.15 -11.97 2.29
N HIS A 217 -8.90 -10.67 2.46
CA HIS A 217 -8.13 -10.15 3.61
C HIS A 217 -6.71 -10.72 3.71
N ILE A 218 -5.94 -10.61 2.63
CA ILE A 218 -4.52 -11.04 2.61
C ILE A 218 -3.62 -9.83 2.91
N THR A 219 -2.71 -9.99 3.86
CA THR A 219 -1.72 -8.97 4.22
C THR A 219 -0.31 -9.42 3.86
N VAL A 220 0.43 -8.58 3.14
CA VAL A 220 1.87 -8.72 2.94
C VAL A 220 2.55 -7.55 3.63
N ARG A 221 3.38 -7.85 4.64
CA ARG A 221 3.95 -6.82 5.52
C ARG A 221 5.44 -6.98 5.76
N GLY A 222 6.18 -5.88 5.72
CA GLY A 222 7.59 -5.86 6.11
C GLY A 222 8.49 -6.80 5.29
N CYS A 223 8.02 -7.22 4.11
CA CYS A 223 8.73 -8.16 3.25
C CYS A 223 9.65 -7.41 2.27
N THR A 224 10.70 -8.09 1.82
CA THR A 224 11.51 -7.66 0.66
C THR A 224 11.18 -8.57 -0.52
N LEU A 225 10.69 -8.01 -1.63
CA LEU A 225 10.28 -8.74 -2.82
C LEU A 225 11.15 -8.33 -4.01
N THR A 226 12.04 -9.24 -4.45
CA THR A 226 13.09 -8.90 -5.42
C THR A 226 13.47 -10.04 -6.37
N ASP A 227 14.26 -9.72 -7.40
CA ASP A 227 14.84 -10.66 -8.38
C ASP A 227 13.81 -11.66 -8.94
N SER A 228 12.61 -11.15 -9.25
CA SER A 228 11.51 -11.94 -9.81
C SER A 228 10.99 -11.29 -11.08
N GLY A 229 10.13 -11.99 -11.83
CA GLY A 229 9.40 -11.38 -12.93
C GLY A 229 8.56 -10.24 -12.37
N ASN A 230 7.64 -10.59 -11.48
CA ASN A 230 6.93 -9.64 -10.65
C ASN A 230 7.37 -9.71 -9.18
N GLY A 231 7.47 -8.57 -8.49
CA GLY A 231 7.68 -8.59 -7.03
C GLY A 231 6.43 -9.13 -6.33
N PHE A 232 5.30 -8.47 -6.55
CA PHE A 232 3.98 -8.91 -6.09
C PHE A 232 3.01 -9.05 -7.27
N PHE A 233 2.25 -10.14 -7.29
CA PHE A 233 1.18 -10.36 -8.26
C PHE A 233 -0.13 -10.73 -7.56
N ALA A 234 -1.26 -10.13 -7.97
CA ALA A 234 -2.59 -10.56 -7.53
C ALA A 234 -3.60 -10.63 -8.68
N GLY A 235 -4.41 -11.69 -8.69
CA GLY A 235 -5.50 -11.89 -9.63
C GLY A 235 -6.86 -11.41 -9.11
N SER A 236 -7.81 -11.19 -10.03
CA SER A 236 -9.13 -10.59 -9.76
C SER A 236 -10.03 -11.36 -8.80
N ALA A 237 -9.71 -12.62 -8.50
CA ALA A 237 -10.35 -13.41 -7.46
C ALA A 237 -9.84 -13.07 -6.04
N SER A 238 -9.17 -11.93 -5.86
CA SER A 238 -8.70 -11.44 -4.57
C SER A 238 -9.49 -10.23 -4.08
N SER A 239 -9.63 -10.10 -2.77
CA SER A 239 -10.30 -8.96 -2.13
C SER A 239 -9.62 -8.52 -0.82
N TYR A 240 -9.72 -7.23 -0.51
CA TYR A 240 -9.19 -6.61 0.71
C TYR A 240 -7.70 -6.90 0.92
N LEU A 241 -6.89 -6.64 -0.10
CA LEU A 241 -5.44 -6.80 -0.04
C LEU A 241 -4.78 -5.61 0.66
N LEU A 242 -3.85 -5.91 1.57
CA LEU A 242 -3.01 -4.91 2.24
C LEU A 242 -1.53 -5.19 1.98
N LEU A 243 -0.87 -4.27 1.27
CA LEU A 243 0.58 -4.22 1.17
C LEU A 243 1.09 -3.10 2.08
N GLU A 244 1.80 -3.49 3.15
CA GLU A 244 2.24 -2.56 4.19
C GLU A 244 3.74 -2.66 4.50
N GLY A 245 4.49 -1.56 4.41
CA GLY A 245 5.86 -1.54 4.93
C GLY A 245 6.84 -2.43 4.15
N ASN A 246 6.53 -2.81 2.92
CA ASN A 246 7.38 -3.70 2.11
C ASN A 246 8.45 -2.92 1.35
N TYR A 247 9.55 -3.60 0.99
CA TYR A 247 10.52 -3.12 0.01
C TYR A 247 10.41 -3.95 -1.26
N ILE A 248 9.97 -3.35 -2.36
CA ILE A 248 9.71 -4.05 -3.63
C ILE A 248 10.58 -3.41 -4.71
N HIS A 249 11.56 -4.15 -5.22
CA HIS A 249 12.59 -3.60 -6.11
C HIS A 249 13.29 -4.70 -6.91
N GLY A 250 14.00 -4.32 -7.98
CA GLY A 250 14.86 -5.25 -8.71
C GLY A 250 14.09 -6.38 -9.42
N ASN A 251 12.83 -6.16 -9.75
CA ASN A 251 12.00 -7.11 -10.49
C ASN A 251 11.89 -6.71 -11.97
N GLY A 252 11.47 -7.64 -12.81
CA GLY A 252 11.26 -7.47 -14.25
C GLY A 252 12.16 -8.36 -15.12
N ILE A 253 11.79 -8.48 -16.40
CA ILE A 253 12.52 -9.23 -17.43
C ILE A 253 13.17 -8.27 -18.42
N GLU A 254 14.45 -8.51 -18.77
CA GLU A 254 15.17 -7.57 -19.64
C GLU A 254 14.50 -7.46 -21.00
N GLY A 255 14.32 -6.22 -21.46
CA GLY A 255 13.68 -5.93 -22.74
C GLY A 255 12.18 -6.21 -22.80
N SER A 256 11.55 -6.65 -21.69
CA SER A 256 10.11 -6.87 -21.60
C SER A 256 9.42 -5.79 -20.77
N ILE A 257 8.36 -5.22 -21.33
CA ILE A 257 7.53 -4.22 -20.67
C ILE A 257 6.42 -4.83 -19.82
N TYR A 258 6.26 -6.16 -19.80
CA TYR A 258 5.08 -6.83 -19.23
C TYR A 258 5.23 -7.19 -17.75
N GLU A 259 6.46 -7.26 -17.24
CA GLU A 259 6.75 -7.60 -15.86
C GLU A 259 7.13 -6.36 -15.05
N HIS A 260 6.72 -6.32 -13.78
CA HIS A 260 6.69 -5.11 -12.97
C HIS A 260 7.19 -5.36 -11.54
N ASN A 261 7.44 -4.32 -10.76
CA ASN A 261 7.57 -4.55 -9.31
C ASN A 261 6.24 -5.01 -8.70
N ASN A 262 5.11 -4.47 -9.16
CA ASN A 262 3.77 -4.89 -8.75
C ASN A 262 2.83 -4.95 -9.96
N TYR A 263 2.08 -6.05 -10.06
CA TYR A 263 0.95 -6.20 -10.96
C TYR A 263 -0.27 -6.71 -10.18
N THR A 264 -1.32 -5.91 -10.04
CA THR A 264 -2.49 -6.29 -9.24
C THR A 264 -3.81 -6.04 -9.95
N GLU A 265 -4.78 -6.90 -9.71
CA GLU A 265 -6.18 -6.72 -10.04
C GLU A 265 -7.00 -7.34 -8.90
N SER A 266 -7.65 -6.52 -8.07
CA SER A 266 -8.28 -6.94 -6.82
C SER A 266 -9.52 -6.09 -6.50
N ASP A 267 -10.41 -6.64 -5.68
CA ASP A 267 -11.49 -5.87 -5.06
C ASP A 267 -10.99 -5.23 -3.76
N HIS A 268 -10.79 -3.92 -3.75
CA HIS A 268 -10.20 -3.15 -2.65
C HIS A 268 -8.77 -3.58 -2.31
N ILE A 269 -7.80 -2.80 -2.78
CA ILE A 269 -6.38 -2.96 -2.44
C ILE A 269 -5.84 -1.67 -1.81
N THR A 270 -5.05 -1.82 -0.75
CA THR A 270 -4.35 -0.71 -0.10
C THR A 270 -2.84 -0.94 -0.14
N PHE A 271 -2.12 0.05 -0.67
CA PHE A 271 -0.67 0.16 -0.57
C PHE A 271 -0.34 1.26 0.43
N GLN A 272 0.33 0.92 1.54
CA GLN A 272 0.79 1.91 2.50
C GLN A 272 2.17 1.66 3.09
N TYR A 273 2.91 2.74 3.33
CA TYR A 273 4.24 2.69 3.94
C TYR A 273 5.25 1.84 3.17
N ASN A 274 5.01 1.51 1.90
CA ASN A 274 5.94 0.71 1.13
C ASN A 274 7.08 1.59 0.58
N HIS A 275 8.22 0.96 0.32
CA HIS A 275 9.26 1.47 -0.57
C HIS A 275 9.24 0.65 -1.85
N PHE A 276 8.92 1.29 -2.96
CA PHE A 276 9.06 0.73 -4.29
C PHE A 276 10.31 1.31 -4.94
N GLY A 277 11.37 0.50 -5.03
CA GLY A 277 12.63 0.89 -5.64
C GLY A 277 12.62 0.71 -7.16
N PRO A 278 13.75 0.95 -7.84
CA PRO A 278 13.89 0.70 -9.26
C PRO A 278 13.61 -0.75 -9.66
N LEU A 279 13.16 -0.95 -10.90
CA LEU A 279 13.15 -2.27 -11.53
C LEU A 279 14.59 -2.75 -11.75
N ARG A 280 14.74 -4.01 -12.12
CA ARG A 280 16.03 -4.58 -12.49
C ARG A 280 16.60 -3.87 -13.74
N ASP A 281 17.92 -3.75 -13.80
CA ASP A 281 18.61 -3.10 -14.92
C ASP A 281 18.20 -3.71 -16.27
N GLY A 282 17.86 -2.84 -17.23
CA GLY A 282 17.42 -3.26 -18.57
C GLY A 282 15.97 -3.74 -18.66
N CYS A 283 15.19 -3.68 -17.57
CA CYS A 283 13.78 -4.06 -17.55
C CYS A 283 12.86 -2.82 -17.69
N PRO A 284 12.15 -2.66 -18.82
CA PRO A 284 11.33 -1.48 -19.10
C PRO A 284 9.89 -1.53 -18.54
N GLY A 285 9.64 -2.33 -17.51
CA GLY A 285 8.32 -2.43 -16.86
C GLY A 285 7.93 -1.19 -16.04
N ASN A 286 6.68 -1.19 -15.58
CA ASN A 286 6.18 -0.18 -14.63
C ASN A 286 6.55 -0.55 -13.19
N ASN A 287 6.55 0.44 -12.30
CA ASN A 287 6.80 0.18 -10.89
C ASN A 287 5.55 -0.41 -10.22
N LEU A 288 4.52 0.41 -9.99
CA LEU A 288 3.23 -0.05 -9.49
C LEU A 288 2.20 -0.05 -10.62
N LYS A 289 1.87 -1.23 -11.17
CA LYS A 289 0.72 -1.41 -12.07
C LYS A 289 -0.46 -2.01 -11.31
N ASP A 290 -1.63 -1.40 -11.47
CA ASP A 290 -2.86 -1.83 -10.81
C ASP A 290 -4.09 -1.69 -11.74
N ARG A 291 -4.97 -2.70 -11.68
CA ARG A 291 -6.24 -2.80 -12.42
C ARG A 291 -7.43 -2.93 -11.47
N SER A 292 -7.20 -2.75 -10.17
CA SER A 292 -8.16 -3.02 -9.10
C SER A 292 -9.31 -2.01 -9.03
N LYS A 293 -10.41 -2.37 -8.36
CA LYS A 293 -11.44 -1.43 -7.91
C LYS A 293 -11.21 -1.04 -6.45
N GLY A 294 -11.62 0.16 -6.05
CA GLY A 294 -11.44 0.64 -4.66
C GLY A 294 -9.97 0.81 -4.27
N THR A 295 -9.09 1.13 -5.22
CA THR A 295 -7.63 1.25 -5.02
C THR A 295 -7.27 2.45 -4.14
N VAL A 296 -6.45 2.21 -3.11
CA VAL A 296 -5.84 3.24 -2.26
C VAL A 296 -4.32 3.10 -2.25
N ILE A 297 -3.61 4.14 -2.67
CA ILE A 297 -2.14 4.23 -2.63
C ILE A 297 -1.79 5.41 -1.74
N ARG A 298 -1.31 5.15 -0.52
CA ARG A 298 -1.04 6.22 0.45
C ARG A 298 0.26 6.08 1.21
N PHE A 299 0.90 7.20 1.51
CA PHE A 299 2.07 7.20 2.40
C PHE A 299 3.17 6.22 1.94
N ASN A 300 3.46 6.15 0.64
CA ASN A 300 4.52 5.30 0.10
C ASN A 300 5.67 6.17 -0.43
N TRP A 301 6.85 5.55 -0.55
CA TRP A 301 7.94 6.05 -1.37
C TRP A 301 8.04 5.19 -2.63
N ILE A 302 7.80 5.77 -3.81
CA ILE A 302 7.78 5.04 -5.08
C ILE A 302 8.67 5.76 -6.08
N GLU A 303 9.69 5.07 -6.58
CA GLU A 303 10.68 5.67 -7.48
C GLU A 303 10.97 4.83 -8.72
N ALA A 304 11.27 5.49 -9.83
CA ALA A 304 11.56 4.87 -11.11
C ALA A 304 10.35 4.16 -11.78
N GLY A 305 10.64 3.24 -12.70
CA GLY A 305 9.67 2.54 -13.54
C GLY A 305 9.35 3.30 -14.81
N ASN A 306 9.02 2.57 -15.89
CA ASN A 306 8.58 3.19 -17.14
C ASN A 306 7.42 4.17 -16.87
N ARG A 307 6.48 3.76 -16.02
CA ARG A 307 5.67 4.67 -15.19
C ARG A 307 5.88 4.34 -13.72
N THR A 308 5.87 5.38 -12.88
CA THR A 308 5.94 5.22 -11.42
C THR A 308 4.66 4.56 -10.92
N ILE A 309 3.51 4.97 -11.47
CA ILE A 309 2.20 4.37 -11.20
C ILE A 309 1.45 4.18 -12.53
N ASP A 310 0.86 3.00 -12.75
CA ASP A 310 0.10 2.65 -13.95
C ASP A 310 -1.28 2.07 -13.56
N LEU A 311 -2.31 2.91 -13.57
CA LEU A 311 -3.68 2.58 -13.14
C LEU A 311 -4.58 2.40 -14.36
N VAL A 312 -4.64 1.18 -14.87
CA VAL A 312 -5.28 0.87 -16.15
C VAL A 312 -6.55 0.05 -15.97
N ASP A 313 -7.21 -0.27 -17.08
CA ASP A 313 -8.51 -0.89 -17.06
C ASP A 313 -8.47 -2.36 -16.64
N SER A 314 -9.59 -2.94 -16.22
CA SER A 314 -9.77 -4.35 -15.87
C SER A 314 -10.40 -5.10 -17.03
N ASP A 315 -10.12 -6.39 -17.14
CA ASP A 315 -10.79 -7.27 -18.11
C ASP A 315 -12.11 -7.86 -17.58
N TYR A 316 -12.49 -7.56 -16.32
CA TYR A 316 -13.62 -8.16 -15.64
C TYR A 316 -14.81 -7.20 -15.56
N GLU A 317 -15.97 -7.65 -16.05
CA GLU A 317 -17.19 -6.85 -16.08
C GLU A 317 -17.68 -6.40 -14.70
N ASP A 318 -17.57 -7.28 -13.71
CA ASP A 318 -17.92 -6.98 -12.33
C ASP A 318 -16.94 -6.00 -11.65
N PHE A 319 -15.82 -5.66 -12.31
CA PHE A 319 -14.90 -4.62 -11.87
C PHE A 319 -15.27 -3.30 -12.53
N TYR A 320 -15.23 -3.22 -13.86
CA TYR A 320 -15.41 -1.94 -14.54
C TYR A 320 -16.85 -1.37 -14.45
N ASN A 321 -17.84 -2.19 -14.09
CA ASN A 321 -19.20 -1.74 -13.77
C ASN A 321 -19.41 -1.37 -12.29
N ASP A 322 -18.44 -1.61 -11.41
CA ASP A 322 -18.56 -1.33 -9.98
C ASP A 322 -18.34 0.17 -9.67
N PRO A 323 -19.18 0.82 -8.86
CA PRO A 323 -18.97 2.20 -8.44
C PRO A 323 -17.60 2.47 -7.78
N ALA A 324 -17.02 1.49 -7.07
CA ALA A 324 -15.70 1.61 -6.46
C ALA A 324 -14.57 1.67 -7.50
N TYR A 325 -14.79 1.18 -8.71
CA TYR A 325 -13.82 1.27 -9.79
C TYR A 325 -13.68 2.70 -10.34
N ALA A 326 -14.73 3.52 -10.15
CA ALA A 326 -14.73 4.93 -10.50
C ALA A 326 -14.09 5.83 -9.43
N GLN A 327 -13.50 5.28 -8.37
CA GLN A 327 -12.82 6.03 -7.33
C GLN A 327 -11.44 5.45 -7.05
N THR A 328 -10.40 6.25 -7.24
CA THR A 328 -9.02 5.85 -6.93
C THR A 328 -8.34 6.95 -6.14
N HIS A 329 -7.67 6.58 -5.05
CA HIS A 329 -7.05 7.54 -4.13
C HIS A 329 -5.53 7.35 -4.14
N VAL A 330 -4.80 8.41 -4.48
CA VAL A 330 -3.33 8.45 -4.47
C VAL A 330 -2.90 9.68 -3.66
N TYR A 331 -2.49 9.48 -2.41
CA TYR A 331 -2.24 10.61 -1.52
C TYR A 331 -1.14 10.42 -0.49
N GLY A 332 -0.48 11.50 -0.06
CA GLY A 332 0.57 11.41 0.96
C GLY A 332 1.83 10.67 0.49
N ASN A 333 1.99 10.41 -0.82
CA ASN A 333 3.11 9.63 -1.35
C ASN A 333 4.28 10.53 -1.78
N ILE A 334 5.48 9.97 -1.75
CA ILE A 334 6.66 10.51 -2.40
C ILE A 334 6.82 9.74 -3.71
N LEU A 335 6.73 10.43 -4.85
CA LEU A 335 6.82 9.86 -6.19
C LEU A 335 8.03 10.43 -6.91
N ILE A 336 8.95 9.58 -7.34
CA ILE A 336 10.22 10.00 -7.93
C ILE A 336 10.37 9.42 -9.32
N LYS A 337 10.69 10.31 -10.27
CA LYS A 337 10.99 9.96 -11.66
C LYS A 337 12.46 10.26 -11.94
N HIS A 338 13.24 9.29 -12.40
CA HIS A 338 14.65 9.48 -12.72
C HIS A 338 14.86 9.76 -14.21
N ASP A 339 16.08 10.18 -14.56
CA ASP A 339 16.43 10.53 -15.93
C ASP A 339 16.56 9.31 -16.85
N VAL A 340 16.82 8.12 -16.27
CA VAL A 340 17.09 6.89 -17.02
C VAL A 340 15.86 6.24 -17.64
N GLU A 341 14.65 6.62 -17.23
CA GLU A 341 13.45 6.01 -17.78
C GLU A 341 13.05 6.61 -19.14
N GLU A 342 12.54 5.80 -20.06
CA GLU A 342 12.20 6.30 -21.39
C GLU A 342 10.91 7.16 -21.36
N ASN A 343 9.83 6.61 -20.79
CA ASN A 343 8.57 7.32 -20.67
C ASN A 343 8.63 8.37 -19.55
N GLY A 344 8.26 9.62 -19.86
CA GLY A 344 8.25 10.74 -18.92
C GLY A 344 7.00 10.87 -18.05
N GLN A 345 6.02 9.98 -18.18
CA GLN A 345 4.82 9.96 -17.36
C GLN A 345 5.11 9.46 -15.94
N VAL A 346 4.65 10.19 -14.93
CA VAL A 346 4.69 9.76 -13.52
C VAL A 346 3.56 8.78 -13.25
N LEU A 347 2.32 9.17 -13.56
CA LEU A 347 1.13 8.35 -13.36
C LEU A 347 0.32 8.23 -14.66
N HIS A 348 -0.17 7.02 -14.98
CA HIS A 348 -1.22 6.80 -16.00
C HIS A 348 -2.53 6.39 -15.32
N TYR A 349 -3.65 6.97 -15.77
CA TYR A 349 -4.99 6.64 -15.32
C TYR A 349 -5.95 6.47 -16.50
N GLY A 350 -6.80 5.44 -16.45
CA GLY A 350 -7.83 5.16 -17.45
C GLY A 350 -7.73 3.74 -17.97
N GLY A 351 -7.13 3.53 -19.13
CA GLY A 351 -6.93 2.20 -19.68
C GLY A 351 -5.88 2.12 -20.78
N ASP A 352 -5.46 0.89 -21.06
CA ASP A 352 -4.46 0.53 -22.07
C ASP A 352 -4.94 -0.61 -23.00
N SER A 353 -6.13 -1.17 -22.78
CA SER A 353 -6.69 -2.23 -23.63
C SER A 353 -7.12 -1.78 -25.03
N GLY A 354 -7.35 -0.48 -25.23
CA GLY A 354 -7.99 0.07 -26.44
C GLY A 354 -9.52 -0.06 -26.46
N ASP A 355 -10.14 -0.68 -25.45
CA ASP A 355 -11.59 -0.71 -25.26
C ASP A 355 -12.02 0.41 -24.30
N PHE A 356 -12.34 1.58 -24.88
CA PHE A 356 -12.73 2.78 -24.15
C PHE A 356 -13.94 2.57 -23.22
N THR A 357 -14.74 1.52 -23.42
CA THR A 357 -15.89 1.23 -22.56
C THR A 357 -15.49 0.65 -21.20
N ARG A 358 -14.26 0.13 -21.06
CA ARG A 358 -13.71 -0.48 -19.83
C ARG A 358 -12.80 0.45 -19.04
N TYR A 359 -12.37 1.54 -19.67
CA TYR A 359 -11.46 2.50 -19.06
C TYR A 359 -12.02 3.02 -17.74
N ARG A 360 -11.13 3.36 -16.81
CA ARG A 360 -11.49 3.93 -15.51
C ARG A 360 -12.11 5.32 -15.65
N LYS A 361 -13.40 5.42 -16.01
CA LYS A 361 -14.15 6.68 -16.23
C LYS A 361 -14.47 7.49 -14.96
N GLY A 362 -13.74 7.23 -13.90
CA GLY A 362 -13.95 7.79 -12.58
C GLY A 362 -13.12 9.02 -12.25
N THR A 363 -13.09 9.35 -10.94
CA THR A 363 -12.23 10.38 -10.38
C THR A 363 -10.97 9.78 -9.75
N LEU A 364 -9.82 10.22 -10.25
CA LEU A 364 -8.55 10.08 -9.55
C LEU A 364 -8.40 11.21 -8.52
N TRP A 365 -8.38 10.86 -7.24
CA TRP A 365 -8.05 11.79 -6.16
C TRP A 365 -6.56 11.78 -5.91
N PHE A 366 -5.86 12.84 -6.31
CA PHE A 366 -4.41 12.95 -6.24
C PHE A 366 -4.00 14.11 -5.34
N TYR A 367 -3.72 13.85 -4.06
CA TYR A 367 -3.52 14.95 -3.11
C TYR A 367 -2.42 14.75 -2.09
N ASN A 368 -1.82 15.84 -1.63
CA ASN A 368 -0.75 15.77 -0.62
C ASN A 368 0.39 14.82 -1.02
N ASN A 369 0.68 14.69 -2.32
CA ASN A 369 1.86 13.96 -2.78
C ASN A 369 3.04 14.92 -2.99
N THR A 370 4.25 14.44 -2.76
CA THR A 370 5.48 15.11 -3.19
C THR A 370 6.03 14.38 -4.42
N VAL A 371 6.02 15.05 -5.57
CA VAL A 371 6.46 14.52 -6.86
C VAL A 371 7.76 15.17 -7.26
N ILE A 372 8.82 14.37 -7.41
CA ILE A 372 10.16 14.84 -7.79
C ILE A 372 10.54 14.24 -9.14
N SER A 373 10.90 15.08 -10.10
CA SER A 373 11.48 14.64 -11.36
C SER A 373 12.94 15.06 -11.47
N TYR A 374 13.81 14.05 -11.54
CA TYR A 374 15.23 14.17 -11.88
C TYR A 374 15.49 14.13 -13.39
N ARG A 375 14.43 14.06 -14.21
CA ARG A 375 14.56 14.05 -15.67
C ARG A 375 15.14 15.37 -16.18
N SER A 376 16.12 15.25 -17.06
CA SER A 376 16.67 16.33 -17.90
C SER A 376 15.72 16.68 -19.06
N GLY A 377 14.88 15.73 -19.48
CA GLY A 377 13.85 15.88 -20.49
C GLY A 377 12.47 16.18 -19.92
N ASN A 378 11.47 16.14 -20.79
CA ASN A 378 10.09 16.37 -20.39
C ASN A 378 9.60 15.32 -19.37
N THR A 379 8.86 15.81 -18.40
CA THR A 379 8.04 15.05 -17.45
C THR A 379 6.58 15.41 -17.65
N THR A 380 5.70 14.42 -17.57
CA THR A 380 4.25 14.60 -17.53
C THR A 380 3.74 14.00 -16.23
N LEU A 381 3.04 14.77 -15.41
CA LEU A 381 2.47 14.26 -14.16
C LEU A 381 1.44 13.16 -14.45
N LEU A 382 0.41 13.46 -15.25
CA LEU A 382 -0.69 12.55 -15.53
C LEU A 382 -0.81 12.23 -17.02
N GLY A 383 -0.67 10.97 -17.38
CA GLY A 383 -1.23 10.42 -18.61
C GLY A 383 -2.68 10.02 -18.35
N ILE A 384 -3.65 10.81 -18.78
CA ILE A 384 -5.07 10.42 -18.75
C ILE A 384 -5.44 9.85 -20.12
N SER A 385 -6.23 8.78 -20.14
CA SER A 385 -6.42 7.96 -21.35
C SER A 385 -7.43 8.53 -22.35
N SER A 386 -8.38 9.35 -21.90
CA SER A 386 -9.39 9.99 -22.74
C SER A 386 -9.98 11.24 -22.07
N GLY A 387 -10.91 11.92 -22.74
CA GLY A 387 -11.61 13.09 -22.19
C GLY A 387 -12.66 12.79 -21.11
N ASP A 388 -12.98 11.51 -20.87
CA ASP A 388 -14.04 11.10 -19.95
C ASP A 388 -13.54 10.89 -18.51
N GLU A 389 -12.24 10.69 -18.30
CA GLU A 389 -11.66 10.52 -16.97
C GLU A 389 -11.36 11.88 -16.31
N SER A 390 -11.54 11.96 -14.99
CA SER A 390 -11.30 13.16 -14.21
C SER A 390 -10.21 12.96 -13.15
N ALA A 391 -9.44 14.01 -12.88
CA ALA A 391 -8.51 14.04 -11.75
C ALA A 391 -8.72 15.29 -10.90
N VAL A 392 -8.72 15.11 -9.58
CA VAL A 392 -8.73 16.21 -8.61
C VAL A 392 -7.37 16.23 -7.92
N CYS A 393 -6.55 17.18 -8.35
CA CYS A 393 -5.15 17.33 -7.96
C CYS A 393 -4.99 18.52 -7.02
N PHE A 394 -4.79 18.27 -5.72
CA PHE A 394 -4.64 19.38 -4.78
C PHE A 394 -3.64 19.15 -3.65
N ASN A 395 -3.11 20.23 -3.08
CA ASN A 395 -2.09 20.18 -2.02
C ASN A 395 -0.87 19.33 -2.40
N ASN A 396 -0.48 19.21 -3.67
CA ASN A 396 0.74 18.47 -4.03
C ASN A 396 1.93 19.42 -4.09
N VAL A 397 3.13 18.91 -3.81
CA VAL A 397 4.38 19.57 -4.23
C VAL A 397 4.87 18.86 -5.47
N ILE A 398 4.98 19.58 -6.59
CA ILE A 398 5.49 19.04 -7.85
C ILE A 398 6.77 19.79 -8.19
N TYR A 399 7.89 19.08 -8.30
CA TYR A 399 9.19 19.69 -8.57
C TYR A 399 9.92 18.96 -9.70
N ALA A 400 10.53 19.73 -10.59
CA ALA A 400 11.33 19.21 -11.70
C ALA A 400 12.69 19.90 -11.73
N THR A 401 13.75 19.12 -11.63
CA THR A 401 15.13 19.62 -11.61
C THR A 401 15.53 20.30 -12.93
N ALA A 402 14.95 19.90 -14.06
CA ALA A 402 15.13 20.57 -15.36
C ALA A 402 14.41 21.94 -15.44
N GLY A 403 13.56 22.27 -14.47
CA GLY A 403 12.76 23.50 -14.43
C GLY A 403 11.33 23.32 -14.94
N GLY A 404 10.47 24.28 -14.61
CA GLY A 404 9.02 24.16 -14.85
C GLY A 404 8.63 23.96 -16.32
N THR A 405 9.39 24.51 -17.27
CA THR A 405 9.08 24.34 -18.71
C THR A 405 9.15 22.89 -19.20
N TYR A 406 9.76 22.00 -18.42
CA TYR A 406 9.84 20.56 -18.67
C TYR A 406 8.79 19.77 -17.90
N MET A 407 8.02 20.38 -17.01
CA MET A 407 6.95 19.75 -16.25
C MET A 407 5.59 20.09 -16.87
N ALA A 408 4.90 19.07 -17.41
CA ALA A 408 3.53 19.17 -17.85
C ALA A 408 2.57 18.47 -16.88
N ILE A 409 1.36 19.00 -16.70
CA ILE A 409 0.34 18.39 -15.85
C ILE A 409 -0.34 17.22 -16.55
N SER A 410 -0.72 17.38 -17.83
CA SER A 410 -1.41 16.35 -18.61
C SER A 410 -0.61 15.88 -19.84
N GLY A 411 -0.87 14.64 -20.23
CA GLY A 411 -0.49 14.06 -21.52
C GLY A 411 -1.34 14.55 -22.70
N GLY A 412 -2.40 15.31 -22.47
CA GLY A 412 -3.25 15.89 -23.52
C GLY A 412 -4.75 15.63 -23.39
N GLU A 413 -5.17 14.80 -22.44
CA GLU A 413 -6.56 14.39 -22.25
C GLU A 413 -7.00 14.59 -20.78
N GLY A 414 -8.27 14.31 -20.50
CA GLY A 414 -8.86 14.32 -19.16
C GLY A 414 -9.38 15.68 -18.69
N ILE A 415 -10.12 15.65 -17.57
CA ILE A 415 -10.66 16.83 -16.89
C ILE A 415 -9.96 16.96 -15.53
N ILE A 416 -9.07 17.94 -15.39
CA ILE A 416 -8.18 18.08 -14.23
C ILE A 416 -8.49 19.36 -13.47
N ALA A 417 -8.91 19.23 -12.21
CA ALA A 417 -8.86 20.31 -11.24
C ALA A 417 -7.47 20.34 -10.60
N LEU A 418 -6.79 21.50 -10.63
CA LEU A 418 -5.43 21.66 -10.14
C LEU A 418 -5.40 22.79 -9.10
N GLU A 419 -5.56 22.46 -7.83
CA GLU A 419 -5.85 23.44 -6.77
C GLU A 419 -4.84 23.42 -5.62
N ASN A 420 -4.38 24.59 -5.15
CA ASN A 420 -3.52 24.69 -3.95
C ASN A 420 -2.26 23.79 -3.98
N ASN A 421 -1.70 23.55 -5.17
CA ASN A 421 -0.44 22.82 -5.31
C ASN A 421 0.72 23.81 -5.28
N TRP A 422 1.90 23.35 -4.86
CA TRP A 422 3.16 24.00 -5.20
C TRP A 422 3.62 23.47 -6.57
N LEU A 423 3.81 24.37 -7.52
CA LEU A 423 4.18 24.10 -8.90
C LEU A 423 5.48 24.84 -9.26
N PRO A 424 6.34 24.25 -10.10
CA PRO A 424 7.56 24.92 -10.51
C PRO A 424 7.22 26.05 -11.49
N THR A 425 7.79 27.24 -11.31
CA THR A 425 7.58 28.38 -12.22
C THR A 425 7.81 27.99 -13.67
N GLY A 426 6.83 28.28 -14.53
CA GLY A 426 6.88 27.95 -15.96
C GLY A 426 6.39 26.54 -16.31
N TRP A 427 5.74 25.84 -15.37
CA TRP A 427 4.98 24.62 -15.62
C TRP A 427 4.03 24.77 -16.82
N ARG A 428 3.68 23.65 -17.43
CA ARG A 428 2.79 23.60 -18.60
C ARG A 428 1.55 22.77 -18.33
N GLU A 429 0.46 23.16 -18.95
CA GLU A 429 -0.72 22.30 -19.04
C GLU A 429 -0.38 20.99 -19.76
N VAL A 430 0.20 21.09 -20.95
CA VAL A 430 0.64 19.98 -21.79
C VAL A 430 1.94 20.34 -22.51
N HIS A 431 2.72 19.34 -22.91
CA HIS A 431 3.86 19.55 -23.83
C HIS A 431 3.46 19.51 -25.30
N GLY A 432 2.34 18.86 -25.62
CA GLY A 432 1.86 18.61 -26.99
C GLY A 432 0.49 19.23 -27.25
N SER A 433 -0.37 18.47 -27.94
CA SER A 433 -1.77 18.84 -28.17
C SER A 433 -2.59 18.72 -26.88
N ASN A 434 -3.50 19.67 -26.67
CA ASN A 434 -4.46 19.63 -25.56
C ASN A 434 -5.87 19.40 -26.10
N ASN A 435 -6.44 18.24 -25.78
CA ASN A 435 -7.85 17.90 -26.01
C ASN A 435 -8.64 17.85 -24.69
N GLY A 436 -7.95 17.86 -23.55
CA GLY A 436 -8.54 17.88 -22.21
C GLY A 436 -8.82 19.28 -21.69
N THR A 437 -9.09 19.38 -20.39
CA THR A 437 -9.28 20.64 -19.66
C THR A 437 -8.51 20.59 -18.36
N ILE A 438 -7.72 21.64 -18.08
CA ILE A 438 -7.01 21.82 -16.82
C ILE A 438 -7.48 23.13 -16.22
N THR A 439 -7.95 23.09 -14.97
CA THR A 439 -8.48 24.27 -14.26
C THR A 439 -7.59 24.57 -13.06
N PRO A 440 -6.57 25.44 -13.22
CA PRO A 440 -5.71 25.84 -12.12
C PRO A 440 -6.43 26.85 -11.20
N LEU A 441 -6.30 26.67 -9.89
CA LEU A 441 -6.82 27.59 -8.87
C LEU A 441 -5.88 27.65 -7.67
N ASP A 442 -5.53 28.86 -7.21
CA ASP A 442 -4.79 29.10 -5.97
C ASP A 442 -3.49 28.26 -5.79
N ASN A 443 -2.83 27.90 -6.90
CA ASN A 443 -1.52 27.22 -6.86
C ASN A 443 -0.40 28.22 -6.53
N ILE A 444 0.60 27.76 -5.80
CA ILE A 444 1.85 28.48 -5.52
C ILE A 444 2.82 28.19 -6.67
N GLU A 445 3.44 29.22 -7.24
CA GLU A 445 4.35 29.08 -8.38
C GLU A 445 5.71 29.71 -8.10
N GLU A 446 6.70 28.86 -7.84
CA GLU A 446 8.05 29.30 -7.46
C GLU A 446 9.13 28.41 -8.07
N THR A 447 10.39 28.81 -7.94
CA THR A 447 11.52 28.05 -8.50
C THR A 447 12.07 26.99 -7.55
N ASP A 448 11.79 27.12 -6.25
CA ASP A 448 12.32 26.24 -5.20
C ASP A 448 11.25 26.02 -4.12
N PRO A 449 10.84 24.77 -3.83
CA PRO A 449 9.89 24.47 -2.77
C PRO A 449 10.43 24.81 -1.37
N GLY A 450 11.74 25.00 -1.21
CA GLY A 450 12.37 25.21 0.08
C GLY A 450 12.48 23.93 0.90
N PHE A 451 12.83 22.81 0.26
CA PHE A 451 13.06 21.55 0.97
C PHE A 451 14.20 21.64 1.99
N THR A 452 14.10 20.89 3.08
CA THR A 452 15.11 20.85 4.16
C THR A 452 16.47 20.37 3.67
N ASP A 453 16.52 19.25 2.93
CA ASP A 453 17.73 18.76 2.25
C ASP A 453 17.36 17.97 0.98
N PHE A 454 17.13 18.70 -0.10
CA PHE A 454 16.83 18.10 -1.41
C PHE A 454 17.92 17.13 -1.87
N SER A 455 19.20 17.43 -1.61
CA SER A 455 20.32 16.60 -2.06
C SER A 455 20.46 15.28 -1.31
N GLY A 456 20.05 15.26 -0.04
CA GLY A 456 19.98 14.08 0.81
C GLY A 456 18.68 13.29 0.68
N GLY A 457 17.71 13.73 -0.14
CA GLY A 457 16.40 13.10 -0.29
C GLY A 457 15.41 13.44 0.82
N ASP A 458 15.69 14.47 1.64
CA ASP A 458 14.75 15.02 2.60
C ASP A 458 13.89 16.08 1.92
N TYR A 459 12.69 15.64 1.52
CA TYR A 459 11.69 16.49 0.86
C TYR A 459 10.66 17.09 1.83
N THR A 460 10.98 17.16 3.13
CA THR A 460 10.21 17.99 4.07
C THR A 460 10.40 19.47 3.75
N LEU A 461 9.38 20.29 4.00
CA LEU A 461 9.49 21.74 3.82
C LEU A 461 10.32 22.34 4.96
N GLY A 462 11.31 23.17 4.62
CA GLY A 462 12.07 23.95 5.58
C GLY A 462 11.26 25.15 6.07
N GLY A 463 11.56 25.67 7.27
CA GLY A 463 10.78 26.73 7.93
C GLY A 463 10.75 28.12 7.26
N THR A 464 11.36 28.24 6.07
CA THR A 464 11.29 29.45 5.22
C THR A 464 10.55 29.18 3.91
N SER A 465 9.98 28.00 3.73
CA SER A 465 9.19 27.66 2.55
C SER A 465 7.88 28.45 2.55
N ASP A 466 7.59 29.12 1.44
CA ASP A 466 6.32 29.81 1.23
C ASP A 466 5.16 28.81 0.96
N ALA A 467 5.45 27.51 0.87
CA ALA A 467 4.45 26.46 0.75
C ALA A 467 3.79 26.09 2.09
N ILE A 468 4.40 26.45 3.23
CA ILE A 468 3.82 26.17 4.56
C ILE A 468 2.46 26.85 4.69
N ASP A 469 1.48 26.15 5.23
CA ASP A 469 0.06 26.55 5.34
C ASP A 469 -0.62 26.86 3.97
N GLY A 470 0.02 26.48 2.86
CA GLY A 470 -0.42 26.85 1.50
C GLY A 470 -1.53 25.97 0.93
N GLY A 471 -1.84 24.85 1.58
CA GLY A 471 -2.85 23.90 1.13
C GLY A 471 -4.25 24.23 1.64
N ARG A 472 -5.24 23.55 1.05
CA ARG A 472 -6.64 23.61 1.45
C ARG A 472 -7.04 22.44 2.36
N ALA A 473 -8.16 22.59 3.05
CA ALA A 473 -8.74 21.51 3.85
C ALA A 473 -9.24 20.35 2.98
N LEU A 474 -9.22 19.13 3.53
CA LEU A 474 -9.83 17.98 2.87
C LEU A 474 -11.36 18.12 2.83
N GLU A 475 -11.96 17.74 1.71
CA GLU A 475 -13.41 17.71 1.56
C GLU A 475 -14.04 16.62 2.42
N ALA A 476 -15.29 16.82 2.87
CA ALA A 476 -16.02 15.81 3.65
C ALA A 476 -16.18 14.47 2.92
N ALA A 477 -16.18 14.47 1.58
CA ALA A 477 -16.21 13.25 0.76
C ALA A 477 -14.96 12.36 0.95
N LEU A 478 -13.85 12.93 1.45
CA LEU A 478 -12.59 12.23 1.70
C LEU A 478 -12.43 11.76 3.15
N ALA A 479 -13.50 11.80 3.96
CA ALA A 479 -13.42 11.41 5.38
C ALA A 479 -12.94 9.97 5.60
N SER A 480 -13.20 9.05 4.67
CA SER A 480 -12.71 7.66 4.69
C SER A 480 -11.24 7.51 4.29
N TYR A 481 -10.61 8.58 3.78
CA TYR A 481 -9.24 8.61 3.27
C TYR A 481 -8.42 9.72 3.96
N PRO A 482 -8.30 9.66 5.30
CA PRO A 482 -7.72 10.75 6.07
C PRO A 482 -6.22 10.90 5.83
N LEU A 483 -5.74 12.14 5.90
CA LEU A 483 -4.33 12.52 5.91
C LEU A 483 -3.79 12.61 7.35
N SER A 484 -3.95 11.53 8.13
CA SER A 484 -3.61 11.51 9.56
C SER A 484 -2.18 11.05 9.86
N ARG A 485 -1.45 10.57 8.84
CA ARG A 485 -0.08 10.07 8.94
C ARG A 485 0.76 10.62 7.80
N GLN A 486 2.06 10.54 7.95
CA GLN A 486 3.03 10.80 6.89
C GLN A 486 4.09 9.70 6.85
N TYR A 487 4.72 9.53 5.69
CA TYR A 487 5.77 8.54 5.51
C TYR A 487 6.98 8.86 6.41
N LEU A 488 7.61 7.84 6.95
CA LEU A 488 8.90 7.96 7.62
C LEU A 488 9.91 7.13 6.84
N ILE A 489 10.92 7.82 6.29
CA ILE A 489 11.93 7.27 5.38
C ILE A 489 12.78 6.23 6.12
N HIS A 490 12.78 4.93 5.77
CA HIS A 490 11.85 4.23 4.86
C HIS A 490 11.00 3.18 5.61
N GLN A 491 9.95 2.70 4.92
CA GLN A 491 9.06 1.60 5.32
C GLN A 491 8.26 1.79 6.62
N SER A 492 8.08 3.03 7.05
CA SER A 492 7.37 3.35 8.30
C SER A 492 6.50 4.59 8.16
N SER A 493 5.84 4.97 9.25
CA SER A 493 5.05 6.19 9.32
C SER A 493 4.98 6.76 10.71
N GLU A 494 4.72 8.05 10.76
CA GLU A 494 4.44 8.80 11.99
C GLU A 494 3.10 9.53 11.87
N PRO A 495 2.47 9.93 13.00
CA PRO A 495 1.34 10.83 12.96
C PRO A 495 1.70 12.10 12.20
N ARG A 496 0.84 12.54 11.28
CA ARG A 496 1.03 13.84 10.63
C ARG A 496 0.82 14.93 11.69
N PRO A 497 1.78 15.85 11.90
CA PRO A 497 1.56 17.03 12.73
C PRO A 497 0.30 17.79 12.32
N VAL A 498 -0.34 18.45 13.29
CA VAL A 498 -1.45 19.37 13.01
C VAL A 498 -0.96 20.77 13.29
N ALA A 499 -0.55 21.47 12.22
CA ALA A 499 0.04 22.80 12.31
C ALA A 499 -0.64 23.69 11.26
N GLY A 500 -1.62 24.49 11.70
CA GLY A 500 -2.29 25.44 10.81
C GLY A 500 -3.14 24.79 9.72
N ALA A 501 -3.03 25.31 8.49
CA ALA A 501 -3.65 24.73 7.31
C ALA A 501 -2.73 23.63 6.74
N ASN A 502 -3.29 22.64 6.05
CA ASN A 502 -2.46 21.56 5.50
C ASN A 502 -1.36 22.13 4.61
N ASP A 503 -0.14 21.66 4.77
CA ASP A 503 0.92 21.93 3.82
C ASP A 503 0.68 21.18 2.50
N PRO A 504 1.02 21.76 1.33
CA PRO A 504 1.20 20.99 0.12
C PRO A 504 2.34 19.97 0.31
N GLY A 505 2.16 18.77 -0.24
CA GLY A 505 3.14 17.69 -0.21
C GLY A 505 2.83 16.60 0.81
N ALA A 506 3.70 15.59 0.82
CA ALA A 506 3.58 14.37 1.63
C ALA A 506 3.82 14.58 3.12
N PHE A 507 4.47 15.69 3.50
CA PHE A 507 4.87 15.99 4.87
C PHE A 507 4.19 17.27 5.37
N GLU A 508 3.92 17.34 6.66
CA GLU A 508 3.56 18.59 7.35
C GLU A 508 4.81 19.14 8.05
N HIS A 509 5.02 20.45 7.95
CA HIS A 509 5.96 21.19 8.76
C HIS A 509 5.43 21.32 10.20
N PRO A 510 6.21 20.97 11.24
CA PRO A 510 5.74 20.91 12.63
C PRO A 510 5.65 22.25 13.36
#